data_AF-A0AB35S709-F1
#
_entry.id   AF-A0AB35S709-F1
#
_cell.length_a   1.000
_cell.length_b   1.000
_cell.length_c   1.000
_cell.angle_alpha   90.00
_cell.angle_beta   90.00
_cell.angle_gamma   90.00
#
_symmetry.space_group_name_H-M   'P 1'
#
loop_
_entity.id
_entity.type
_entity.pdbx_description
1 polymer ?
#
loop_
_entity_poly.entity_id
_entity_poly.type
_entity_poly.pdbx_seq_one_letter_code
_entity_poly.pdbx_strand_id
1 'polypeptide(L)'
;MARKRRCRQNGPREKAVLIRVDDDEKRMLQDAARRRGQTVSLTVIEAVKLLEGSLQVEEEERDSPTVQALRDIEYQLRRIGRNVNQIAHNANREMNATIEDEASASYAVRQCRELIDHLDAVIGQSGSA
;
A
#
# COMPACT_ATOMS: atom_id res chain seq x y z
N MET A 1 -33.90 -2.55 40.24
CA MET A 1 -32.43 -2.56 40.05
C MET A 1 -32.11 -1.92 38.69
N ALA A 2 -31.85 -0.62 38.64
CA ALA A 2 -31.53 0.08 37.39
C ALA A 2 -30.05 -0.11 37.04
N ARG A 3 -29.76 -0.75 35.89
CA ARG A 3 -28.41 -1.06 35.42
C ARG A 3 -27.70 0.25 35.06
N LYS A 4 -26.66 0.62 35.81
CA LYS A 4 -25.84 1.83 35.62
C LYS A 4 -25.30 1.86 34.19
N ARG A 5 -25.79 2.78 33.36
CA ARG A 5 -25.28 3.02 31.99
C ARG A 5 -23.80 3.43 32.10
N ARG A 6 -22.90 2.66 31.50
CA ARG A 6 -21.48 3.05 31.38
C ARG A 6 -21.43 4.34 30.55
N CYS A 7 -20.97 5.43 31.15
CA CYS A 7 -20.68 6.66 30.42
C CYS A 7 -19.49 6.43 29.49
N ARG A 8 -19.58 7.04 28.31
CA ARG A 8 -18.54 7.06 27.28
C ARG A 8 -17.41 8.01 27.70
N GLN A 9 -16.16 7.72 27.33
CA GLN A 9 -14.99 8.54 27.70
C GLN A 9 -14.95 9.93 27.03
N ASN A 10 -15.59 10.12 25.86
CA ASN A 10 -15.47 11.36 25.05
C ASN A 10 -16.73 12.25 25.04
N GLY A 11 -17.52 12.25 26.12
CA GLY A 11 -18.72 13.08 26.23
C GLY A 11 -19.92 12.62 25.38
N PRO A 12 -21.07 13.34 25.46
CA PRO A 12 -22.28 13.02 24.71
C PRO A 12 -22.15 13.33 23.21
N ARG A 13 -22.88 12.59 22.37
CA ARG A 13 -22.98 12.90 20.92
C ARG A 13 -23.99 14.03 20.73
N GLU A 14 -23.52 15.20 20.31
CA GLU A 14 -24.37 16.40 20.12
C GLU A 14 -24.93 16.56 18.70
N LYS A 15 -24.36 15.84 17.73
CA LYS A 15 -24.71 15.94 16.30
C LYS A 15 -25.32 14.64 15.80
N ALA A 16 -26.30 14.76 14.89
CA ALA A 16 -26.94 13.65 14.21
C ALA A 16 -26.65 13.69 12.70
N VAL A 17 -26.41 12.52 12.11
CA VAL A 17 -26.23 12.34 10.66
C VAL A 17 -27.34 11.43 10.17
N LEU A 18 -28.09 11.87 9.15
CA LEU A 18 -29.09 11.05 8.47
C LEU A 18 -28.44 10.37 7.27
N ILE A 19 -28.48 9.03 7.26
CA ILE A 19 -27.97 8.23 6.14
C ILE A 19 -29.18 7.55 5.50
N ARG A 20 -29.39 7.79 4.20
CA ARG A 20 -30.38 7.06 3.41
C ARG A 20 -29.76 5.75 2.98
N VAL A 21 -30.50 4.67 3.15
CA VAL A 21 -30.09 3.31 2.80
C VAL A 21 -31.27 2.59 2.17
N ASP A 22 -31.00 1.61 1.32
CA ASP A 22 -32.01 0.67 0.88
C ASP A 22 -32.30 -0.41 1.94
N ASP A 23 -33.25 -1.30 1.64
CA ASP A 23 -33.67 -2.35 2.58
C ASP A 23 -32.58 -3.40 2.84
N ASP A 24 -31.74 -3.71 1.85
CA ASP A 24 -30.67 -4.69 1.98
C ASP A 24 -29.49 -4.11 2.78
N GLU A 25 -29.10 -2.87 2.51
CA GLU A 25 -28.11 -2.10 3.27
C GLU A 25 -28.56 -1.96 4.74
N LYS A 26 -29.84 -1.64 4.97
CA LYS A 26 -30.39 -1.58 6.33
C LYS A 26 -30.29 -2.92 7.04
N ARG A 27 -30.62 -4.02 6.36
CA ARG A 27 -30.52 -5.37 6.92
C ARG A 27 -29.08 -5.73 7.24
N MET A 28 -28.17 -5.45 6.31
CA MET A 28 -26.73 -5.64 6.48
C MET A 28 -26.20 -4.90 7.73
N LEU A 29 -26.55 -3.62 7.90
CA LEU A 29 -26.14 -2.82 9.06
C LEU A 29 -26.66 -3.39 10.37
N GLN A 30 -27.93 -3.84 10.40
CA GLN A 30 -28.52 -4.47 11.57
C GLN A 30 -27.85 -5.80 11.91
N ASP A 31 -27.59 -6.65 10.92
CA ASP A 31 -26.96 -7.95 11.13
C ASP A 31 -25.50 -7.82 11.54
N ALA A 32 -24.76 -6.84 11.00
CA ALA A 32 -23.41 -6.50 11.45
C ALA A 32 -23.40 -6.06 12.92
N ALA A 33 -24.33 -5.19 13.32
CA ALA A 33 -24.45 -4.74 14.70
C ALA A 33 -24.85 -5.87 15.66
N ARG A 34 -25.81 -6.71 15.26
CA ARG A 34 -26.26 -7.89 16.02
C ARG A 34 -25.13 -8.88 16.26
N ARG A 35 -24.36 -9.22 15.22
CA ARG A 35 -23.20 -10.12 15.34
C ARG A 35 -22.17 -9.63 16.36
N ARG A 36 -22.06 -8.31 16.53
CA ARG A 36 -21.14 -7.68 17.49
C ARG A 36 -21.77 -7.37 18.84
N GLY A 37 -23.07 -7.61 19.04
CA GLY A 37 -23.79 -7.23 20.25
C GLY A 37 -23.83 -5.71 20.49
N GLN A 38 -23.77 -4.93 19.41
CA GLN A 38 -23.64 -3.47 19.43
C GLN A 38 -24.88 -2.79 18.84
N THR A 39 -24.96 -1.46 18.99
CA THR A 39 -25.94 -0.64 18.24
C THR A 39 -25.40 -0.35 16.84
N VAL A 40 -26.30 -0.20 15.87
CA VAL A 40 -25.94 0.20 14.49
C VAL A 40 -25.07 1.46 14.49
N SER A 41 -25.42 2.46 15.32
CA SER A 41 -24.66 3.72 15.42
C SER A 41 -23.26 3.57 16.03
N LEU A 42 -22.96 2.50 16.76
CA LEU A 42 -21.62 2.20 17.24
C LEU A 42 -20.84 1.46 16.15
N THR A 43 -21.44 0.43 15.56
CA THR A 43 -20.83 -0.39 14.51
C THR A 43 -20.46 0.45 13.28
N VAL A 44 -21.32 1.37 12.84
CA VAL A 44 -21.04 2.29 11.72
C VAL A 44 -19.86 3.20 12.05
N ILE A 45 -19.84 3.79 13.24
CA ILE A 45 -18.76 4.73 13.62
C ILE A 45 -17.43 3.99 13.81
N GLU A 46 -17.44 2.77 14.35
CA GLU A 46 -16.23 1.95 14.42
C GLU A 46 -15.74 1.53 13.04
N ALA A 47 -16.64 1.14 12.14
CA ALA A 47 -16.27 0.82 10.75
C ALA A 47 -15.67 2.03 10.04
N VAL A 48 -16.26 3.23 10.18
CA VAL A 48 -15.73 4.46 9.60
C VAL A 48 -14.37 4.81 10.20
N LYS A 49 -14.17 4.67 11.51
CA LYS A 49 -12.85 4.90 12.14
C LYS A 49 -11.79 3.91 11.67
N LEU A 50 -12.16 2.65 11.47
CA LEU A 50 -11.26 1.65 10.92
C LEU A 50 -10.89 1.99 9.48
N LEU A 51 -11.87 2.37 8.65
CA LEU A 51 -11.64 2.82 7.28
C LEU A 51 -10.77 4.08 7.23
N GLU A 52 -11.07 5.09 8.04
CA GLU A 52 -10.28 6.33 8.14
C GLU A 52 -8.85 6.05 8.60
N GLY A 53 -8.67 5.21 9.63
CA GLY A 53 -7.35 4.78 10.07
C GLY A 53 -6.61 3.96 9.01
N SER A 54 -7.28 3.07 8.29
CA SER A 54 -6.69 2.33 7.16
C SER A 54 -6.28 3.25 6.03
N LEU A 55 -7.11 4.25 5.67
CA LEU A 55 -6.78 5.23 4.64
C LEU A 55 -5.59 6.11 5.04
N GLN A 56 -5.52 6.52 6.32
CA GLN A 56 -4.37 7.25 6.85
C GLN A 56 -3.09 6.42 6.80
N VAL A 57 -3.15 5.14 7.18
CA VAL A 57 -2.00 4.23 7.09
C VAL A 57 -1.60 4.01 5.62
N GLU A 58 -2.56 3.84 4.70
CA GLU A 58 -2.25 3.70 3.28
C GLU A 58 -1.61 4.97 2.70
N GLU A 59 -2.07 6.18 3.09
CA GLU A 59 -1.44 7.44 2.67
C GLU A 59 -0.03 7.61 3.26
N GLU A 60 0.16 7.34 4.56
CA GLU A 60 1.46 7.42 5.23
C GLU A 60 2.46 6.40 4.68
N GLU A 61 2.02 5.17 4.41
CA GLU A 61 2.86 4.16 3.74
C GLU A 61 3.18 4.58 2.31
N ARG A 62 2.21 5.14 1.57
CA ARG A 62 2.42 5.57 0.18
C ARG A 62 3.42 6.70 0.05
N ASP A 63 3.48 7.58 1.05
CA ASP A 63 4.41 8.71 1.14
C ASP A 63 5.65 8.38 1.99
N SER A 64 5.78 7.15 2.48
CA SER A 64 6.92 6.70 3.28
C SER A 64 8.22 6.77 2.48
N PRO A 65 9.34 7.21 3.11
CA PRO A 65 10.65 7.20 2.46
C PRO A 65 11.07 5.80 1.99
N THR A 66 10.63 4.75 2.66
CA THR A 66 10.86 3.36 2.24
C THR A 66 10.17 3.08 0.92
N VAL A 67 8.87 3.38 0.80
CA VAL A 67 8.11 3.15 -0.45
C VAL A 67 8.65 4.00 -1.60
N GLN A 68 9.09 5.23 -1.32
CA GLN A 68 9.75 6.06 -2.32
C GLN A 68 11.08 5.46 -2.79
N ALA A 69 11.93 4.99 -1.88
CA ALA A 69 13.17 4.30 -2.23
C ALA A 69 12.94 3.04 -3.08
N LEU A 70 11.89 2.25 -2.75
CA LEU A 70 11.49 1.08 -3.54
C LEU A 70 11.04 1.47 -4.96
N ARG A 71 10.26 2.54 -5.10
CA ARG A 71 9.84 3.06 -6.43
C ARG A 71 11.02 3.53 -7.25
N ASP A 72 12.00 4.17 -6.62
CA ASP A 72 13.20 4.63 -7.30
C ASP A 72 14.03 3.44 -7.82
N ILE A 73 14.20 2.39 -6.99
CA ILE A 73 14.86 1.13 -7.38
C ILE A 73 14.11 0.46 -8.54
N GLU A 74 12.77 0.34 -8.46
CA GLU A 74 11.93 -0.23 -9.53
C GLU A 74 12.14 0.54 -10.85
N TYR A 75 12.11 1.87 -10.79
CA TYR A 75 12.34 2.72 -11.95
C TYR A 75 13.72 2.48 -12.58
N GLN A 76 14.78 2.37 -11.76
CA GLN A 76 16.12 2.08 -12.26
C GLN A 76 16.19 0.71 -12.93
N LEU A 77 15.65 -0.34 -12.30
CA LEU A 77 15.62 -1.69 -12.88
C LEU A 77 14.87 -1.73 -14.22
N ARG A 78 13.72 -1.04 -14.30
CA ARG A 78 12.95 -0.93 -15.55
C ARG A 78 13.74 -0.22 -16.65
N ARG A 79 14.49 0.82 -16.31
CA ARG A 79 15.34 1.56 -17.26
C ARG A 79 16.47 0.67 -17.78
N ILE A 80 17.14 -0.06 -16.89
CA ILE A 80 18.20 -1.01 -17.26
C ILE A 80 17.64 -2.09 -18.20
N GLY A 81 16.50 -2.69 -17.83
CA GLY A 81 15.86 -3.72 -18.64
C GLY A 81 15.50 -3.25 -20.05
N ARG A 82 15.00 -2.01 -20.19
CA ARG A 82 14.74 -1.42 -21.52
C ARG A 82 16.00 -1.27 -22.36
N ASN A 83 17.08 -0.79 -21.76
CA ASN A 83 18.35 -0.59 -22.46
C ASN A 83 18.93 -1.93 -22.93
N VAL A 84 18.95 -2.94 -22.05
CA VAL A 84 19.41 -4.29 -22.40
C VAL A 84 18.53 -4.93 -23.47
N ASN A 85 17.21 -4.74 -23.40
CA ASN A 85 16.29 -5.24 -24.42
C ASN A 85 16.53 -4.57 -25.78
N GLN A 86 16.92 -3.28 -25.80
CA GLN A 86 17.30 -2.58 -27.02
C GLN A 86 18.61 -3.12 -27.60
N ILE A 87 19.62 -3.38 -26.76
CA ILE A 87 20.86 -4.03 -27.18
C ILE A 87 20.56 -5.39 -27.83
N ALA A 88 19.75 -6.22 -27.16
CA ALA A 88 19.36 -7.53 -27.69
C ALA A 88 18.64 -7.42 -29.04
N HIS A 89 17.71 -6.47 -29.15
CA HIS A 89 16.98 -6.24 -30.39
C HIS A 89 17.91 -5.78 -31.54
N ASN A 90 18.83 -4.86 -31.27
CA ASN A 90 19.79 -4.38 -32.27
C ASN A 90 20.74 -5.51 -32.70
N ALA A 91 21.28 -6.25 -31.74
CA ALA A 91 22.18 -7.35 -32.02
C ALA A 91 21.52 -8.46 -32.86
N ASN A 92 20.26 -8.78 -32.57
CA ASN A 92 19.47 -9.72 -33.37
C ASN A 92 19.21 -9.20 -34.78
N ARG A 93 18.87 -7.92 -34.92
CA ARG A 93 18.59 -7.29 -36.22
C ARG A 93 19.83 -7.27 -37.11
N GLU A 94 20.99 -6.99 -36.52
CA GLU A 94 22.27 -6.86 -37.23
C GLU A 94 23.01 -8.20 -37.36
N MET A 95 22.49 -9.26 -36.73
CA MET A 95 23.13 -10.58 -36.59
C MET A 95 24.57 -10.48 -36.06
N ASN A 96 24.83 -9.49 -35.22
CA ASN A 96 26.15 -9.18 -34.67
C ASN A 96 26.00 -8.44 -33.33
N ALA A 97 26.87 -8.72 -32.37
CA ALA A 97 26.97 -7.97 -31.13
C ALA A 97 28.36 -7.34 -31.03
N THR A 98 28.42 -6.06 -30.73
CA THR A 98 29.71 -5.36 -30.58
C THR A 98 30.30 -5.60 -29.19
N ILE A 99 31.61 -5.34 -29.05
CA ILE A 99 32.29 -5.35 -27.74
C ILE A 99 31.66 -4.31 -26.80
N GLU A 100 31.15 -3.20 -27.33
CA GLU A 100 30.45 -2.17 -26.55
C GLU A 100 29.08 -2.65 -26.04
N ASP A 101 28.35 -3.42 -26.85
CA ASP A 101 27.10 -4.05 -26.43
C ASP A 101 27.33 -5.04 -25.29
N GLU A 102 28.37 -5.87 -25.41
CA GLU A 102 28.76 -6.83 -24.37
C GLU A 102 29.18 -6.13 -23.07
N ALA A 103 29.99 -5.07 -23.17
CA ALA A 103 30.41 -4.28 -22.03
C ALA A 103 29.21 -3.58 -21.37
N SER A 104 28.28 -3.04 -22.16
CA SER A 104 27.08 -2.36 -21.68
C SER A 104 26.11 -3.33 -21.00
N ALA A 105 25.91 -4.53 -21.55
CA ALA A 105 25.11 -5.58 -20.92
C ALA A 105 25.76 -6.07 -19.61
N SER A 106 27.08 -6.24 -19.60
CA SER A 106 27.83 -6.63 -18.40
C SER A 106 27.75 -5.57 -17.29
N TYR A 107 27.82 -4.29 -17.68
CA TYR A 107 27.63 -3.17 -16.76
C TYR A 107 26.20 -3.13 -16.18
N ALA A 108 25.19 -3.34 -17.02
CA ALA A 108 23.80 -3.43 -16.60
C ALA A 108 23.56 -4.53 -15.55
N VAL A 109 24.16 -5.71 -15.71
CA VAL A 109 24.08 -6.79 -14.71
C VAL A 109 24.68 -6.37 -13.37
N ARG A 110 25.83 -5.69 -13.39
CA ARG A 110 26.47 -5.16 -12.16
C ARG A 110 25.60 -4.12 -11.48
N GLN A 111 25.02 -3.20 -12.25
CA GLN A 111 24.14 -2.16 -11.73
C GLN A 111 22.86 -2.76 -11.13
N CYS A 112 22.28 -3.78 -11.75
CA CYS A 112 21.15 -4.52 -11.16
C CYS A 112 21.53 -5.16 -9.82
N ARG A 113 22.73 -5.73 -9.71
CA ARG A 113 23.21 -6.32 -8.45
C ARG A 113 23.34 -5.27 -7.35
N GLU A 114 23.93 -4.12 -7.65
CA GLU A 114 24.03 -2.99 -6.70
C GLU A 114 22.65 -2.48 -6.24
N LEU A 115 21.68 -2.43 -7.16
CA LEU A 115 20.30 -2.05 -6.83
C LEU A 115 19.60 -3.09 -5.95
N ILE A 116 19.87 -4.38 -6.14
CA ILE A 116 19.35 -5.46 -5.28
C ILE A 116 19.99 -5.40 -3.89
N ASP A 117 21.29 -5.17 -3.79
CA ASP A 117 21.97 -5.00 -2.49
C ASP A 117 21.40 -3.78 -1.75
N HIS A 118 21.10 -2.69 -2.47
CA HIS A 118 20.43 -1.52 -1.90
C HIS A 118 18.99 -1.82 -1.46
N LEU A 119 18.24 -2.60 -2.25
CA LEU A 119 16.90 -3.06 -1.91
C LEU A 119 16.90 -3.83 -0.59
N ASP A 120 17.82 -4.78 -0.42
CA ASP A 120 17.96 -5.56 0.81
C ASP A 120 18.27 -4.68 2.02
N ALA A 121 19.09 -3.64 1.84
CA ALA A 121 19.37 -2.66 2.90
C ALA A 121 18.15 -1.81 3.27
N VAL A 122 17.37 -1.34 2.29
CA VAL A 122 16.13 -0.56 2.51
C VAL A 122 15.08 -1.40 3.24
N ILE A 123 14.89 -2.66 2.84
CA ILE A 123 13.96 -3.58 3.49
C ILE A 123 14.45 -3.92 4.91
N GLY A 124 15.75 -4.21 5.06
CA GLY A 124 16.35 -4.54 6.36
C GLY A 124 16.20 -3.45 7.41
N GLN A 125 16.36 -2.18 7.03
CA GLN A 125 16.16 -1.03 7.93
C GLN A 125 14.69 -0.84 8.33
N SER A 126 13.77 -1.18 7.44
CA SER A 126 12.32 -1.02 7.65
C SER A 126 11.73 -2.10 8.57
N GLY A 127 12.34 -3.30 8.63
CA GLY A 127 11.92 -4.40 9.50
C GLY A 127 12.45 -4.35 10.95
N SER A 128 13.31 -3.39 11.26
CA SER A 128 13.92 -3.18 12.58
C SER A 128 13.34 -2.00 13.37
N ALA A 129 12.25 -1.39 12.88
CA ALA A 129 11.52 -0.30 13.53
C ALA A 129 10.28 -0.80 14.28
#